data_AF-A0A3S4KII1-F1
#
_entry.id   AF-A0A3S4KII1-F1
#
_cell.length_a   1.000
_cell.length_b   1.000
_cell.length_c   1.000
_cell.angle_alpha   90.00
_cell.angle_beta   90.00
_cell.angle_gamma   90.00
#
_symmetry.space_group_name_H-M   'P 1'
#
loop_
_entity.id
_entity.type
_entity.pdbx_description
1 polymer ?
#
loop_
_entity_poly.entity_id
_entity_poly.type
_entity_poly.pdbx_seq_one_letter_code
_entity_poly.pdbx_strand_id
1 'polypeptide(L)'
;MPGPALDCPVVFPYAPNAVLVGFLSSFAAGLIGMFTLYLLNMIVIIPGVVPHFFVGAAAGVFGNATGGRRGAILGAFAQGLLITFLPVFLLPVLGDIGFANTTFSDADFGALGILLGIIVR
;
A
#
# COMPACT_ATOMS: atom_id res chain seq x y z
N MET A 1 19.66 17.92 -5.81
CA MET A 1 20.22 17.69 -4.46
C MET A 1 19.19 16.90 -3.67
N PRO A 2 19.51 15.74 -3.10
CA PRO A 2 18.57 15.07 -2.21
C PRO A 2 18.41 15.96 -0.97
N GLY A 3 17.23 16.58 -0.83
CA GLY A 3 16.86 17.24 0.41
C GLY A 3 16.68 16.22 1.55
N PRO A 4 16.40 16.66 2.77
CA PRO A 4 16.07 15.75 3.86
C PRO A 4 14.86 14.87 3.51
N ALA A 5 14.93 13.58 3.80
CA ALA A 5 13.79 12.67 3.67
C ALA A 5 12.79 12.95 4.78
N LEU A 6 11.69 13.62 4.43
CA LEU A 6 10.58 13.96 5.32
C LEU A 6 9.41 12.98 5.11
N ASP A 7 8.51 12.90 6.10
CA ASP A 7 7.35 12.01 6.05
C ASP A 7 6.44 12.34 4.85
N CYS A 8 5.75 11.33 4.33
CA CYS A 8 4.95 11.43 3.11
C CYS A 8 3.88 12.55 3.13
N PRO A 9 3.29 13.00 4.26
CA PRO A 9 2.36 14.13 4.25
C PRO A 9 2.99 15.46 3.82
N VAL A 10 4.33 15.56 3.76
CA VAL A 10 5.01 16.74 3.22
C VAL A 10 4.56 17.07 1.80
N VAL A 11 4.11 16.07 1.02
CA VAL A 11 3.64 16.30 -0.35
C VAL A 11 2.16 16.67 -0.45
N PHE A 12 1.38 16.52 0.62
CA PHE A 12 -0.07 16.70 0.57
C PHE A 12 -0.52 18.14 0.23
N PRO A 13 0.15 19.20 0.71
CA PRO A 13 -0.22 20.57 0.36
C PRO A 13 -0.07 20.89 -1.13
N TYR A 14 0.75 20.15 -1.89
CA TYR A 14 0.97 20.42 -3.31
C TYR A 14 -0.19 19.96 -4.21
N ALA A 15 -0.99 18.98 -3.77
CA ALA A 15 -2.18 18.55 -4.51
C ALA A 15 -3.29 17.99 -3.58
N PRO A 16 -3.95 18.82 -2.77
CA PRO A 16 -4.91 18.36 -1.75
C PRO A 16 -6.10 17.57 -2.32
N ASN A 17 -6.56 17.89 -3.53
CA ASN A 17 -7.61 17.13 -4.19
C ASN A 17 -7.14 15.72 -4.58
N ALA A 18 -5.87 15.58 -4.97
CA ALA A 18 -5.28 14.29 -5.31
C ALA A 18 -5.05 13.40 -4.08
N VAL A 19 -4.81 14.00 -2.91
CA VAL A 19 -4.72 13.30 -1.62
C VAL A 19 -6.01 12.54 -1.34
N LEU A 20 -7.16 13.22 -1.40
CA LEU A 20 -8.47 12.60 -1.13
C LEU A 20 -8.83 11.55 -2.18
N VAL A 21 -8.59 11.86 -3.46
CA VAL A 21 -8.83 10.90 -4.56
C VAL A 21 -7.94 9.67 -4.41
N GLY A 22 -6.67 9.85 -4.05
CA GLY A 22 -5.71 8.77 -3.82
C GLY A 22 -6.14 7.88 -2.66
N PHE A 23 -6.46 8.47 -1.51
CA PHE A 23 -6.97 7.74 -0.35
C PHE A 23 -8.20 6.90 -0.70
N LEU A 24 -9.24 7.52 -1.28
CA LEU A 24 -10.49 6.82 -1.60
C LEU A 24 -10.28 5.71 -2.63
N SER A 25 -9.45 5.95 -3.66
CA SER A 25 -9.12 4.95 -4.68
C SER A 25 -8.34 3.77 -4.09
N SER A 26 -7.33 4.04 -3.26
CA SER A 26 -6.55 3.01 -2.58
C SER A 26 -7.42 2.21 -1.60
N PHE A 27 -8.26 2.88 -0.81
CA PHE A 27 -9.16 2.21 0.14
C PHE A 27 -10.20 1.35 -0.57
N ALA A 28 -10.76 1.82 -1.68
CA ALA A 28 -11.66 1.02 -2.51
C ALA A 28 -10.95 -0.23 -3.08
N ALA A 29 -9.70 -0.09 -3.54
CA ALA A 29 -8.88 -1.24 -3.95
C ALA A 29 -8.67 -2.22 -2.80
N GLY A 30 -8.42 -1.73 -1.58
CA GLY A 30 -8.29 -2.56 -0.38
C GLY A 30 -9.54 -3.35 -0.05
N LEU A 31 -10.72 -2.73 -0.13
CA LEU A 31 -11.99 -3.43 0.06
C LEU A 31 -12.21 -4.50 -1.01
N ILE A 32 -11.99 -4.18 -2.29
CA ILE A 32 -12.10 -5.14 -3.39
C ILE A 32 -11.11 -6.30 -3.20
N GLY A 33 -9.87 -5.99 -2.83
CA GLY A 33 -8.83 -6.97 -2.54
C GLY A 33 -9.21 -7.89 -1.38
N MET A 34 -9.72 -7.34 -0.27
CA MET A 34 -10.22 -8.11 0.87
C MET A 34 -11.31 -9.11 0.46
N PHE A 35 -12.32 -8.67 -0.31
CA PHE A 35 -13.34 -9.57 -0.83
C PHE A 35 -12.76 -10.63 -1.77
N THR A 36 -11.80 -10.26 -2.60
CA THR A 36 -11.13 -11.19 -3.51
C THR A 36 -10.35 -12.26 -2.72
N LEU A 37 -9.61 -11.88 -1.68
CA LEU A 37 -8.90 -12.80 -0.80
C LEU A 37 -9.85 -13.78 -0.12
N TYR A 38 -11.00 -13.29 0.36
CA TYR A 38 -12.04 -14.13 0.94
C TYR A 38 -12.57 -15.16 -0.06
N LEU A 39 -12.90 -14.77 -1.29
CA LEU A 39 -13.38 -15.67 -2.34
C LEU A 39 -12.34 -16.73 -2.75
N LEU A 40 -11.06 -16.40 -2.65
CA LEU A 40 -9.94 -17.30 -2.94
C LEU A 40 -9.56 -18.22 -1.76
N ASN A 41 -10.26 -18.13 -0.62
CA ASN A 41 -9.92 -18.84 0.63
C ASN A 41 -8.48 -18.59 1.10
N MET A 42 -7.96 -17.38 0.87
CA MET A 42 -6.64 -16.96 1.34
C MET A 42 -6.75 -16.21 2.67
N ILE A 43 -5.61 -15.89 3.29
CA ILE A 43 -5.56 -15.04 4.48
C ILE A 43 -6.19 -13.68 4.12
N VAL A 44 -7.25 -13.31 4.83
CA VAL A 44 -7.98 -12.06 4.58
C VAL A 44 -7.26 -10.90 5.28
N ILE A 45 -6.82 -9.93 4.49
CA ILE A 45 -6.23 -8.68 4.99
C ILE A 45 -7.33 -7.62 5.08
N ILE A 46 -7.56 -7.10 6.29
CA ILE A 46 -8.54 -6.04 6.53
C ILE A 46 -7.89 -4.69 6.17
N PRO A 47 -8.49 -3.90 5.27
CA PRO A 47 -7.91 -2.63 4.83
C PRO A 47 -7.91 -1.60 5.95
N GLY A 48 -6.72 -1.20 6.40
CA GLY A 48 -6.54 -0.18 7.44
C GLY A 48 -6.64 1.24 6.88
N VAL A 49 -7.37 2.13 7.55
CA VAL A 49 -7.56 3.52 7.10
C VAL A 49 -6.24 4.28 7.02
N VAL A 50 -5.34 4.09 7.99
CA VAL A 50 -4.04 4.76 8.08
C VAL A 50 -3.18 4.50 6.82
N PRO A 51 -2.79 3.27 6.47
CA PRO A 51 -1.91 3.04 5.32
C PRO A 51 -2.54 3.46 3.99
N HIS A 52 -3.84 3.22 3.81
CA HIS A 52 -4.55 3.69 2.62
C HIS A 52 -4.61 5.22 2.55
N PHE A 53 -4.69 5.92 3.69
CA PHE A 53 -4.64 7.36 3.73
C PHE A 53 -3.23 7.87 3.42
N PHE A 54 -2.20 7.42 4.14
CA PHE A 54 -0.86 7.97 3.97
C PHE A 54 -0.24 7.59 2.63
N VAL A 55 -0.04 6.30 2.38
CA VAL A 55 0.66 5.83 1.17
C VAL A 55 -0.25 5.92 -0.05
N GLY A 56 -1.56 5.67 0.11
CA GLY A 56 -2.53 5.84 -0.97
C GLY A 56 -2.71 7.31 -1.39
N ALA A 57 -2.73 8.26 -0.45
CA ALA A 57 -2.74 9.69 -0.81
C ALA A 57 -1.43 10.13 -1.46
N ALA A 58 -0.27 9.69 -0.95
CA ALA A 58 1.01 9.98 -1.57
C ALA A 58 1.06 9.46 -3.02
N ALA A 59 0.64 8.21 -3.24
CA ALA A 59 0.49 7.63 -4.57
C ALA A 59 -0.49 8.44 -5.45
N GLY A 60 -1.57 8.95 -4.88
CA GLY A 60 -2.50 9.86 -5.56
C GLY A 60 -1.86 11.18 -5.98
N VAL A 61 -1.06 11.80 -5.10
CA VAL A 61 -0.35 13.07 -5.38
C VAL A 61 0.68 12.88 -6.50
N PHE A 62 1.53 11.86 -6.42
CA PHE A 62 2.52 11.56 -7.45
C PHE A 62 1.89 11.07 -8.76
N GLY A 63 0.83 10.27 -8.67
CA GLY A 63 0.03 9.85 -9.82
C GLY A 63 -0.64 11.05 -10.51
N ASN A 64 -1.10 12.03 -9.74
CA ASN A 64 -1.65 13.27 -10.29
C ASN A 64 -0.57 14.10 -11.00
N ALA A 65 0.63 14.19 -10.45
CA ALA A 65 1.73 14.93 -11.06
C ALA A 65 2.18 14.31 -12.40
N THR A 66 2.14 12.98 -12.52
CA THR A 66 2.63 12.26 -13.71
C THR A 66 1.55 11.99 -14.77
N GLY A 67 0.28 11.80 -14.36
CA GLY A 67 -0.81 11.39 -15.25
C GLY A 67 -2.14 12.09 -14.99
N GLY A 68 -2.13 13.21 -14.26
CA GLY A 68 -3.34 13.94 -13.88
C GLY A 68 -4.33 13.10 -13.09
N ARG A 69 -5.63 13.43 -13.19
CA ARG A 69 -6.68 12.74 -12.42
C ARG A 69 -6.71 11.23 -12.62
N ARG A 70 -6.44 10.75 -13.85
CA ARG A 70 -6.40 9.31 -14.15
C ARG A 70 -5.20 8.64 -13.48
N GLY A 71 -4.04 9.30 -13.51
CA GLY A 71 -2.85 8.83 -12.81
C GLY A 71 -3.05 8.77 -11.30
N ALA A 72 -3.73 9.75 -10.71
CA ALA A 72 -4.06 9.76 -9.28
C ALA A 72 -4.90 8.54 -8.89
N ILE A 73 -5.95 8.25 -9.67
CA ILE A 73 -6.86 7.12 -9.41
C ILE A 73 -6.14 5.79 -9.61
N LEU A 74 -5.56 5.58 -10.80
CA LEU A 74 -4.95 4.30 -11.17
C LEU A 74 -3.70 3.98 -10.33
N GLY A 75 -2.87 4.99 -10.06
CA GLY A 75 -1.66 4.84 -9.24
C GLY A 75 -2.01 4.45 -7.81
N ALA A 76 -2.96 5.17 -7.18
CA ALA A 76 -3.39 4.84 -5.83
C ALA A 76 -4.18 3.52 -5.76
N PHE A 77 -4.97 3.18 -6.79
CA PHE A 77 -5.67 1.89 -6.87
C PHE A 77 -4.69 0.72 -6.93
N ALA A 78 -3.69 0.80 -7.81
CA ALA A 78 -2.64 -0.22 -7.92
C ALA A 78 -1.86 -0.35 -6.59
N GLN A 79 -1.50 0.77 -5.97
CA GLN A 79 -0.88 0.77 -4.65
C GLN A 79 -1.77 0.10 -3.60
N GLY A 80 -3.07 0.38 -3.58
CA GLY A 80 -4.03 -0.22 -2.65
C GLY A 80 -4.14 -1.73 -2.81
N LEU A 81 -4.11 -2.24 -4.05
CA LEU A 81 -4.04 -3.68 -4.31
C LEU A 81 -2.72 -4.27 -3.80
N LEU A 82 -1.59 -3.62 -4.06
CA LEU A 82 -0.28 -4.11 -3.61
C LEU A 82 -0.24 -4.29 -2.09
N ILE A 83 -0.68 -3.29 -1.32
CA ILE A 83 -0.68 -3.39 0.16
C ILE A 83 -1.74 -4.35 0.70
N THR A 84 -2.63 -4.87 -0.15
CA THR A 84 -3.61 -5.90 0.23
C THR A 84 -3.09 -7.31 -0.06
N PHE A 85 -2.44 -7.52 -1.21
CA PHE A 85 -1.97 -8.85 -1.62
C PHE A 85 -0.57 -9.19 -1.11
N LEU A 86 0.36 -8.23 -1.06
CA LEU A 86 1.73 -8.49 -0.61
C LEU A 86 1.80 -9.05 0.82
N PRO A 87 1.04 -8.53 1.82
CA PRO A 87 1.06 -9.07 3.16
C PRO A 87 0.73 -10.57 3.25
N VAL A 88 -0.13 -11.08 2.36
CA VAL A 88 -0.48 -12.52 2.34
C VAL A 88 0.75 -13.39 2.14
N PHE A 89 1.69 -12.94 1.30
CA PHE A 89 2.95 -13.64 1.04
C PHE A 89 4.04 -13.32 2.08
N LEU A 90 3.96 -12.15 2.73
CA LEU A 90 4.90 -11.75 3.76
C LEU A 90 4.63 -12.44 5.11
N LEU A 91 3.37 -12.70 5.46
CA LEU A 91 2.97 -13.26 6.75
C LEU A 91 3.70 -14.58 7.11
N PRO A 92 3.91 -15.55 6.19
CA PRO A 92 4.70 -16.74 6.49
C PRO A 92 6.18 -16.46 6.76
N VAL A 93 6.76 -15.40 6.21
CA VAL A 93 8.15 -15.01 6.48
C VAL A 93 8.25 -14.41 7.89
N LEU A 94 7.30 -13.54 8.25
CA LEU A 94 7.24 -12.91 9.58
C LEU A 94 6.88 -13.91 10.67
N GLY A 95 6.04 -14.90 10.38
CA GLY A 95 5.69 -15.99 11.30
C GLY A 95 6.91 -16.79 11.77
N ASP A 96 7.83 -17.11 10.87
CA ASP A 96 9.05 -17.87 11.18
C ASP A 96 9.99 -17.16 12.16
N ILE A 97 9.97 -15.83 12.18
CA ILE A 97 10.82 -15.00 13.04
C ILE A 97 10.09 -14.47 14.28
N GLY A 98 8.91 -15.02 14.60
CA GLY A 98 8.16 -14.73 15.82
C GLY A 98 7.09 -13.63 15.71
N PHE A 99 6.84 -13.10 14.51
CA PHE A 99 5.85 -12.05 14.23
C PHE A 99 4.59 -12.60 13.53
N ALA A 100 4.03 -13.68 14.09
CA ALA A 100 2.83 -14.31 13.53
C ALA A 100 1.62 -13.35 13.52
N ASN A 101 0.84 -13.37 12.43
CA ASN A 101 -0.36 -12.55 12.23
C ASN A 101 -0.16 -11.03 12.23
N THR A 102 1.08 -10.55 12.26
CA THR A 102 1.43 -9.14 12.16
C THR A 102 2.18 -8.89 10.87
N THR A 103 1.86 -7.79 10.17
CA THR A 103 2.51 -7.42 8.90
C THR A 103 2.67 -5.91 8.81
N PHE A 104 3.54 -5.49 7.89
CA PHE A 104 3.65 -4.09 7.48
C PHE A 104 2.60 -3.74 6.43
N SER A 105 2.26 -2.46 6.39
CA SER A 105 1.17 -1.93 5.56
C SER A 105 1.65 -1.22 4.29
N ASP A 106 2.96 -1.27 4.03
CA ASP A 106 3.63 -0.57 2.95
C ASP A 106 4.19 -1.59 1.95
N ALA A 107 4.07 -1.27 0.66
CA ALA A 107 4.37 -2.22 -0.41
C ALA A 107 5.87 -2.54 -0.54
N ASP A 108 6.74 -1.60 -0.20
CA ASP A 108 8.19 -1.77 -0.16
C ASP A 108 8.62 -2.74 0.95
N PHE A 109 8.05 -2.65 2.16
CA PHE A 109 8.24 -3.64 3.21
C PHE A 109 7.72 -5.01 2.80
N GLY A 110 6.57 -5.06 2.13
CA GLY A 110 6.03 -6.27 1.50
C GLY A 110 7.03 -6.92 0.55
N ALA A 111 7.47 -6.17 -0.46
CA ALA A 111 8.36 -6.67 -1.50
C ALA A 111 9.75 -7.06 -0.95
N LEU A 112 10.37 -6.18 -0.15
CA LEU A 112 11.69 -6.43 0.43
C LEU A 112 11.66 -7.55 1.44
N GLY A 113 10.64 -7.62 2.30
CA GLY A 113 10.49 -8.68 3.29
C GLY A 113 10.33 -10.05 2.64
N ILE A 114 9.52 -10.15 1.57
CA ILE A 114 9.37 -11.39 0.80
C ILE A 114 10.70 -11.77 0.13
N LEU A 115 11.36 -10.81 -0.53
CA LEU A 115 12.63 -11.05 -1.22
C LEU A 115 13.72 -11.54 -0.26
N LEU A 116 13.90 -10.87 0.87
CA LEU A 116 14.86 -11.27 1.90
C LEU A 116 14.49 -12.63 2.49
N GLY A 117 13.20 -12.89 2.71
CA GLY A 117 12.72 -14.20 3.16
C GLY A 117 13.05 -15.34 2.19
N ILE A 118 13.11 -15.08 0.88
CA ILE A 118 13.54 -16.05 -0.14
C ILE A 118 15.06 -16.22 -0.17
N ILE A 119 15.83 -15.17 0.09
CA ILE A 119 17.31 -15.21 0.04
C ILE A 119 17.90 -15.88 1.30
N VAL A 120 17.29 -15.63 2.47
CA VAL A 120 17.83 -16.05 3.77
C VAL A 120 17.35 -17.45 4.18
N ARG A 121 16.22 -17.93 3.64
CA ARG A 121 15.77 -19.32 3.79
C ARG A 121 16.49 -20.24 2.80
#